data_AF-R7BZQ5-F1
#
_entry.id   AF-R7BZQ5-F1
#
_cell.length_a   1.000
_cell.length_b   1.000
_cell.length_c   1.000
_cell.angle_alpha   90.00
_cell.angle_beta   90.00
_cell.angle_gamma   90.00
#
_symmetry.space_group_name_H-M   'P 1'
#
loop_
_entity.id
_entity.type
_entity.pdbx_description
1 polymer ?
#
loop_
_entity_poly.entity_id
_entity_poly.type
_entity_poly.pdbx_seq_one_letter_code
_entity_poly.pdbx_strand_id
1 'polypeptide(L)' 'MDWTSITHFLHMDGHGFYVWSAYGMATFLVIAESFMHVRRRKAALERVKKEAARAEIEA' A
#
# COMPACT_ATOMS: atom_id res chain seq x y z
N MET A 1 1.27 -25.38 -24.50
CA MET A 1 2.67 -25.06 -24.81
C MET A 1 2.57 -23.86 -25.72
N ASP A 2 2.62 -22.62 -25.22
CA ASP A 2 3.87 -21.94 -24.92
C ASP A 2 3.63 -20.78 -23.92
N TRP A 3 3.86 -21.06 -22.63
CA TRP A 3 3.91 -20.04 -21.57
C TRP A 3 5.14 -19.13 -21.70
N THR A 4 6.00 -19.39 -22.68
CA THR A 4 7.20 -18.61 -23.03
C THR A 4 6.89 -17.19 -23.51
N SER A 5 5.68 -16.90 -24.02
CA SER A 5 5.35 -15.56 -24.52
C SER A 5 5.18 -14.51 -23.42
N ILE A 6 4.60 -14.87 -22.26
CA ILE A 6 4.43 -13.92 -21.14
C ILE A 6 5.79 -13.60 -20.53
N THR A 7 6.65 -14.62 -20.36
CA THR A 7 8.02 -14.43 -19.90
C THR A 7 8.83 -13.60 -20.88
N HIS A 8 8.66 -13.77 -22.20
CA HIS A 8 9.34 -12.96 -23.22
C HIS A 8 8.85 -11.50 -23.23
N PHE A 9 7.58 -11.24 -22.91
CA PHE A 9 7.06 -9.88 -22.73
C PHE A 9 7.55 -9.23 -21.43
N LEU A 10 7.70 -10.03 -20.36
CA LEU A 10 8.32 -9.62 -19.10
C LEU A 10 9.84 -9.49 -19.20
N HIS A 11 10.46 -10.15 -20.17
CA HIS A 11 11.88 -10.12 -20.53
C HIS A 11 12.04 -9.54 -21.94
N MET A 12 11.41 -8.39 -22.22
CA MET A 12 11.66 -7.61 -23.43
C MET A 12 13.18 -7.37 -23.54
N ASP A 13 13.86 -8.24 -24.28
CA ASP A 13 15.31 -8.29 -24.49
C ASP A 13 16.18 -8.26 -23.21
N GLY A 14 15.74 -8.93 -22.13
CA GLY A 14 16.50 -9.06 -20.88
C GLY A 14 16.40 -7.90 -19.88
N HIS A 15 15.67 -6.83 -20.20
CA HIS A 15 15.53 -5.65 -19.32
C HIS A 15 14.19 -5.52 -18.58
N GLY A 16 13.18 -6.34 -18.91
CA GLY A 16 11.85 -6.14 -18.32
C GLY A 16 11.79 -6.40 -16.81
N PHE A 17 12.69 -7.22 -16.24
CA PHE A 17 12.81 -7.36 -14.77
C PHE A 17 13.15 -6.04 -14.07
N TYR A 18 13.95 -5.17 -14.71
CA TYR A 18 14.27 -3.84 -14.20
C TYR A 18 13.06 -2.91 -14.21
N VAL A 19 12.28 -2.95 -15.28
CA VAL A 19 11.07 -2.13 -15.44
C VAL A 19 10.03 -2.57 -14.41
N TRP A 20 9.74 -3.88 -14.35
CA TRP A 20 8.77 -4.42 -13.41
C TRP A 20 9.18 -4.25 -11.95
N SER A 21 10.47 -4.30 -11.62
CA SER A 21 10.93 -4.00 -10.25
C SER A 21 10.82 -2.51 -9.92
N ALA A 22 11.05 -1.59 -10.87
CA ALA A 22 10.81 -0.16 -10.68
C ALA A 22 9.30 0.16 -10.51
N TYR A 23 8.44 -0.39 -11.37
CA TYR A 23 6.98 -0.26 -11.22
C TYR A 23 6.47 -0.95 -9.95
N GLY A 24 7.04 -2.10 -9.60
CA GLY A 24 6.74 -2.82 -8.36
C GLY A 24 7.12 -2.02 -7.13
N MET A 25 8.29 -1.39 -7.13
CA MET A 25 8.75 -0.50 -6.05
C MET A 25 7.86 0.74 -5.93
N ALA A 26 7.53 1.39 -7.04
CA ALA A 26 6.61 2.54 -7.03
C ALA A 26 5.23 2.16 -6.49
N THR A 27 4.66 1.05 -6.95
CA THR A 27 3.38 0.52 -6.48
C THR A 27 3.44 0.17 -4.99
N PHE A 28 4.53 -0.47 -4.56
CA PHE A 28 4.76 -0.81 -3.16
C PHE A 28 4.81 0.43 -2.26
N LEU A 29 5.51 1.48 -2.67
CA LEU A 29 5.57 2.75 -1.95
C LEU A 29 4.18 3.39 -1.82
N VAL A 30 3.41 3.45 -2.90
CA VAL A 30 2.04 3.99 -2.88
C VAL A 30 1.12 3.19 -1.95
N ILE A 31 1.21 1.86 -1.97
CA ILE A 31 0.46 0.99 -1.07
C ILE A 31 0.89 1.21 0.38
N ALA A 32 2.20 1.26 0.65
CA ALA A 32 2.74 1.47 1.98
C ALA A 32 2.31 2.83 2.56
N GLU A 33 2.37 3.89 1.76
CA GLU A 33 1.93 5.23 2.14
C GLU A 33 0.42 5.26 2.41
N SER A 34 -0.38 4.65 1.53
CA SER A 34 -1.82 4.51 1.74
C SER A 34 -2.13 3.75 3.04
N PHE A 35 -1.41 2.67 3.33
CA PHE A 35 -1.55 1.92 4.57
C PHE A 35 -1.19 2.76 5.80
N MET A 36 -0.08 3.50 5.75
CA MET A 36 0.32 4.41 6.83
C MET A 36 -0.71 5.52 7.04
N HIS A 37 -1.24 6.11 5.97
CA HIS A 37 -2.30 7.11 6.05
C HIS A 37 -3.58 6.54 6.69
N VAL A 38 -4.05 5.37 6.24
CA VAL A 38 -5.23 4.72 6.81
C VAL A 38 -4.99 4.39 8.30
N ARG A 39 -3.81 3.90 8.65
CA ARG A 39 -3.46 3.56 10.04
C ARG A 39 -3.41 4.80 10.93
N ARG A 40 -2.87 5.92 10.43
CA ARG A 40 -2.89 7.21 11.14
C ARG A 40 -4.31 7.74 11.30
N ARG A 41 -5.17 7.63 10.29
CA ARG A 41 -6.58 8.03 10.38
C ARG A 41 -7.33 7.20 11.41
N LYS A 42 -7.14 5.88 11.44
CA LYS A 42 -7.72 5.01 12.47
C LYS A 42 -7.22 5.39 13.87
N ALA A 43 -5.92 5.64 14.03
CA ALA A 43 -5.36 6.06 15.32
C ALA A 43 -5.92 7.42 15.80
N ALA A 44 -6.13 8.37 14.89
CA ALA A 44 -6.74 9.65 15.23
C ALA A 44 -8.22 9.50 15.61
N LEU A 45 -8.99 8.71 14.86
CA LEU A 45 -10.40 8.43 15.19
C LEU A 45 -10.56 7.72 16.53
N GLU A 46 -9.68 6.77 16.85
CA GLU A 46 -9.68 6.09 18.15
C GLU A 46 -9.38 7.04 19.31
N ARG A 47 -8.53 8.06 19.11
CA ARG A 47 -8.27 9.08 20.13
C ARG A 47 -9.51 9.94 20.38
N VAL A 48 -10.14 10.42 19.31
CA VAL A 48 -11.37 11.23 19.41
C VAL A 48 -12.50 10.44 20.08
N LYS A 49 -12.69 9.16 19.73
CA LYS A 49 -13.69 8.30 20.38
C LYS A 49 -13.44 8.14 21.88
N LYS A 50 -12.19 7.96 22.29
CA LYS A 50 -11.83 7.81 23.71
C LYS A 50 -12.04 9.11 24.49
N GLU A 51 -11.77 10.26 23.88
CA GLU A 51 -12.01 11.57 24.49
C GLU A 51 -13.51 11.86 24.63
N ALA A 52 -14.31 11.56 23.60
CA ALA A 52 -15.77 11.68 23.67
C ALA A 52 -16.39 10.77 24.74
N ALA A 53 -15.93 9.52 24.84
CA ALA A 53 -16.40 8.59 25.87
C ALA A 53 -16.03 9.02 27.29
N ARG A 54 -14.90 9.73 27.48
CA ARG A 54 -14.55 10.30 28.79
C ARG A 54 -15.43 11.50 29.14
N ALA A 55 -15.71 12.37 28.16
CA ALA A 55 -16.59 13.51 28.36
C ALA A 55 -18.04 13.10 28.70
N GLU A 56 -18.54 12.00 28.12
CA GLU A 56 -19.86 11.44 28.48
C GLU A 56 -19.90 10.80 29.87
N ILE A 57 -18.78 10.27 30.38
CA ILE A 57 -18.73 9.68 31.73
C ILE A 57 -18.62 10.77 32.82
N GLU A 58 -18.07 11.92 32.47
CA GLU A 58 -17.84 13.04 33.38
C GLU A 58 -18.99 14.07 33.41
N ALA A 59 -19.98 13.94 32.51
CA ALA A 59 -21.20 14.76 32.43
C ALA A 59 -22.42 14.08 33.07
#